data_AF-A0A4Q5N285-F1
#
_entry.id   AF-A0A4Q5N285-F1
#
_cell.length_a   1.000
_cell.length_b   1.000
_cell.length_c   1.000
_cell.angle_alpha   90.00
_cell.angle_beta   90.00
_cell.angle_gamma   90.00
#
_symmetry.space_group_name_H-M   'P 1'
#
loop_
_entity.id
_entity.type
_entity.pdbx_description
1 polymer ?
#
loop_
_entity_poly.entity_id
_entity_poly.type
_entity_poly.pdbx_seq_one_letter_code
_entity_poly.pdbx_strand_id
1 'polypeptide(L)'
;MTSFRAEHRRRTEAALREQLAGAVVTEADLARLPGLVAAHVRRSGAVGHPRVVSFRARVHGRIRAGSTAPWMTFTGEQVNTCGPQPSRVFIMKARMFGLPVDVLHVFAGPAASMRVRLCSLVPMVNAAGPDLRRAETVTVFNDLCVLAPAALVDAAVVWDAVDDDTRARRPLHRRPAAPHPGRGPMART
;
A
#
# COMPACT_ATOMS: atom_id res chain seq x y z
N MET A 1 -10.59 -25.37 -6.63
CA MET A 1 -10.18 -24.03 -6.14
C MET A 1 -8.82 -23.67 -6.71
N THR A 2 -8.62 -22.46 -7.25
CA THR A 2 -7.30 -22.01 -7.71
C THR A 2 -6.42 -21.55 -6.53
N SER A 3 -5.11 -21.84 -6.59
CA SER A 3 -4.14 -21.38 -5.59
C SER A 3 -3.91 -19.87 -5.69
N PHE A 4 -3.55 -19.22 -4.57
CA PHE A 4 -3.20 -17.80 -4.56
C PHE A 4 -2.01 -17.48 -5.46
N ARG A 5 -1.07 -18.42 -5.63
CA ARG A 5 0.06 -18.24 -6.56
C ARG A 5 -0.39 -18.18 -8.02
N ALA A 6 -1.30 -19.06 -8.42
CA ALA A 6 -1.83 -19.05 -9.77
C ALA A 6 -2.70 -17.80 -10.01
N GLU A 7 -3.45 -17.35 -9.00
CA GLU A 7 -4.20 -16.09 -9.08
C GLU A 7 -3.29 -14.87 -9.17
N HIS A 8 -2.26 -14.78 -8.32
CA HIS A 8 -1.23 -13.74 -8.38
C HIS A 8 -0.65 -13.64 -9.80
N ARG A 9 -0.16 -14.76 -10.35
CA ARG A 9 0.41 -14.80 -11.70
C ARG A 9 -0.55 -14.22 -12.75
N ARG A 10 -1.79 -14.72 -12.80
CA ARG A 10 -2.80 -14.23 -13.76
C ARG A 10 -3.06 -12.73 -13.63
N ARG A 11 -3.21 -12.24 -12.39
CA ARG A 11 -3.45 -10.81 -12.13
C ARG A 11 -2.23 -9.96 -12.52
N THR A 12 -1.02 -10.41 -12.23
CA THR A 12 0.20 -9.69 -12.62
C THR A 12 0.39 -9.67 -14.14
N GLU A 13 0.10 -10.77 -14.83
CA GLU A 13 0.17 -10.85 -16.30
C GLU A 13 -0.90 -9.97 -16.96
N ALA A 14 -2.09 -9.87 -16.37
CA ALA A 14 -3.12 -8.94 -16.84
C ALA A 14 -2.67 -7.47 -16.64
N ALA A 15 -2.21 -7.13 -15.44
CA ALA A 15 -1.78 -5.76 -15.10
C ALA A 15 -0.61 -5.27 -15.97
N LEU A 16 0.32 -6.16 -16.33
CA LEU A 16 1.50 -5.82 -17.12
C LEU A 16 1.25 -5.77 -18.63
N ARG A 17 0.21 -6.45 -19.15
CA ARG A 17 -0.08 -6.49 -20.60
C ARG A 17 -0.45 -5.12 -21.17
N GLU A 18 -1.02 -4.25 -20.34
CA GLU A 18 -1.51 -2.94 -20.75
C GLU A 18 -0.46 -1.82 -20.55
N GLN A 19 0.75 -2.16 -20.10
CA GLN A 19 1.78 -1.18 -19.78
C GLN A 19 2.70 -0.93 -20.98
N LEU A 20 2.64 0.28 -21.53
CA LEU A 20 3.56 0.76 -22.55
C LEU A 20 4.70 1.54 -21.91
N ALA A 21 5.92 1.41 -22.42
CA ALA A 21 7.04 2.23 -21.96
C ALA A 21 6.70 3.72 -22.17
N GLY A 22 6.71 4.49 -21.09
CA GLY A 22 6.37 5.92 -21.13
C GLY A 22 7.50 6.78 -21.67
N ALA A 23 7.19 8.04 -21.93
CA ALA A 23 8.17 9.08 -22.23
C ALA A 23 9.24 9.19 -21.10
N VAL A 24 10.31 9.92 -21.37
CA VAL A 24 11.34 10.22 -20.36
C VAL A 24 10.79 11.18 -19.29
N VAL A 25 11.27 11.06 -18.06
CA VAL A 25 11.00 12.01 -16.98
C VAL A 25 11.81 13.29 -17.21
N THR A 26 11.13 14.43 -17.27
CA THR A 26 11.74 15.73 -17.61
C THR A 26 11.69 16.72 -16.43
N GLU A 27 12.50 17.79 -16.49
CA GLU A 27 12.39 18.89 -15.52
C GLU A 27 11.02 19.59 -15.56
N ALA A 28 10.37 19.62 -16.72
CA ALA A 28 9.01 20.16 -16.88
C ALA A 28 7.95 19.32 -16.13
N ASP A 29 8.22 18.03 -15.92
CA ASP A 29 7.37 17.18 -15.10
C ASP A 29 7.51 17.50 -13.62
N LEU A 30 8.74 17.74 -13.16
CA LEU A 30 9.03 18.11 -11.77
C LEU A 30 8.43 19.48 -11.41
N ALA A 31 8.33 20.41 -12.36
CA ALA A 31 7.75 21.73 -12.15
C ALA A 31 6.27 21.71 -11.70
N ARG A 32 5.55 20.59 -11.93
CA ARG A 32 4.15 20.41 -11.49
C ARG A 32 4.02 19.84 -10.07
N LEU A 33 5.14 19.41 -9.48
CA LEU A 33 5.18 18.80 -8.15
C LEU A 33 5.53 19.86 -7.08
N PRO A 34 5.08 19.68 -5.82
CA PRO A 34 5.56 20.49 -4.71
C PRO A 34 7.09 20.42 -4.59
N GLY A 35 7.72 21.51 -4.15
CA GLY A 35 9.18 21.64 -4.14
C GLY A 35 9.91 20.48 -3.45
N LEU A 36 9.41 20.00 -2.31
CA LEU A 36 10.00 18.86 -1.60
C LEU A 36 9.88 17.54 -2.38
N VAL A 37 8.77 17.33 -3.07
CA VAL A 37 8.52 16.13 -3.89
C VAL A 37 9.37 16.20 -5.15
N ALA A 38 9.40 17.33 -5.86
CA ALA A 38 10.25 17.56 -7.01
C ALA A 38 11.74 17.33 -6.67
N ALA A 39 12.19 17.85 -5.53
CA ALA A 39 13.54 17.64 -5.04
C ALA A 39 13.83 16.18 -4.71
N HIS A 40 12.86 15.45 -4.13
CA HIS A 40 12.99 14.00 -3.89
C HIS A 40 13.16 13.20 -5.19
N VAL A 41 12.31 13.47 -6.18
CA VAL A 41 12.38 12.82 -7.51
C VAL A 41 13.70 13.16 -8.21
N ARG A 42 14.16 14.41 -8.13
CA ARG A 42 15.46 14.80 -8.70
C ARG A 42 16.62 14.07 -8.02
N ARG A 43 16.64 14.03 -6.68
CA ARG A 43 17.69 13.34 -5.90
C ARG A 43 17.72 11.84 -6.12
N SER A 44 16.60 11.21 -6.53
CA SER A 44 16.60 9.80 -6.88
C SER A 44 17.29 9.51 -8.22
N GLY A 45 17.70 10.55 -8.98
CA GLY A 45 18.31 10.40 -10.31
C GLY A 45 17.30 10.05 -11.40
N ALA A 46 16.00 10.31 -11.21
CA ALA A 46 14.98 9.89 -12.16
C ALA A 46 14.95 10.70 -13.47
N VAL A 47 15.40 11.97 -13.43
CA VAL A 47 15.35 12.88 -14.58
C VAL A 47 16.27 12.37 -15.69
N GLY A 48 15.77 12.33 -16.93
CA GLY A 48 16.49 11.78 -18.08
C GLY A 48 16.33 10.27 -18.28
N HIS A 49 15.64 9.58 -17.36
CA HIS A 49 15.31 8.15 -17.50
C HIS A 49 13.86 7.91 -17.93
N PRO A 50 13.55 6.74 -18.53
CA PRO A 50 12.18 6.37 -18.86
C PRO A 50 11.25 6.42 -17.64
N ARG A 51 9.99 6.81 -17.85
CA ARG A 51 8.96 6.75 -16.81
C ARG A 51 8.79 5.34 -16.27
N VAL A 52 8.54 5.25 -14.97
CA VAL A 52 8.24 3.99 -14.30
C VAL A 52 6.76 3.69 -14.48
N VAL A 53 6.45 2.71 -15.31
CA VAL A 53 5.07 2.25 -15.57
C VAL A 53 4.69 1.04 -14.71
N SER A 54 5.68 0.24 -14.31
CA SER A 54 5.50 -0.83 -13.35
C SER A 54 6.82 -1.18 -12.66
N PHE A 55 6.74 -1.86 -11.53
CA PHE A 55 7.91 -2.46 -10.89
C PHE A 55 7.52 -3.75 -10.16
N ARG A 56 8.54 -4.56 -9.87
CA ARG A 56 8.42 -5.77 -9.07
C ARG A 56 9.35 -5.66 -7.87
N ALA A 57 8.85 -5.98 -6.69
CA ALA A 57 9.65 -6.05 -5.49
C ALA A 57 9.52 -7.43 -4.84
N ARG A 58 10.63 -7.91 -4.29
CA ARG A 58 10.68 -9.08 -3.41
C ARG A 58 11.11 -8.62 -2.04
N VAL A 59 10.34 -9.01 -1.04
CA VAL A 59 10.54 -8.61 0.34
C VAL A 59 10.65 -9.84 1.22
N HIS A 60 11.48 -9.76 2.24
CA HIS A 60 11.55 -10.76 3.30
C HIS A 60 11.74 -10.05 4.62
N GLY A 61 11.28 -10.65 5.70
CA GLY A 61 11.39 -10.02 7.01
C GLY A 61 10.57 -10.72 8.06
N ARG A 62 10.21 -9.96 9.09
CA ARG A 62 9.35 -10.42 10.19
C ARG A 62 8.15 -9.50 10.32
N ILE A 63 6.99 -10.07 10.61
CA ILE A 63 5.72 -9.36 10.83
C ILE A 63 5.03 -9.90 12.08
N ARG A 64 4.21 -9.08 12.75
CA ARG A 64 3.36 -9.49 13.87
C ARG A 64 2.02 -8.78 13.79
N ALA A 65 0.96 -9.43 14.26
CA ALA A 65 -0.41 -8.90 14.17
C ALA A 65 -0.72 -7.79 15.19
N GLY A 66 0.15 -7.59 16.20
CA GLY A 66 -0.01 -6.59 17.25
C GLY A 66 1.28 -6.42 18.05
N SER A 67 1.32 -5.42 18.93
CA SER A 67 2.52 -5.07 19.72
C SER A 67 3.03 -6.20 20.63
N THR A 68 2.14 -7.09 21.08
CA THR A 68 2.43 -8.22 21.96
C THR A 68 2.45 -9.58 21.24
N ALA A 69 2.06 -9.62 19.95
CA ALA A 69 2.00 -10.86 19.19
C ALA A 69 3.42 -11.36 18.83
N PRO A 70 3.62 -12.70 18.71
CA PRO A 70 4.90 -13.24 18.28
C PRO A 70 5.24 -12.81 16.85
N TRP A 71 6.52 -12.63 16.58
CA TRP A 71 7.03 -12.36 15.24
C TRP A 71 6.94 -13.62 14.37
N MET A 72 6.51 -13.43 13.13
CA MET A 72 6.48 -14.46 12.09
C MET A 72 7.40 -14.04 10.96
N THR A 73 8.27 -14.94 10.50
CA THR A 73 9.04 -14.70 9.27
C THR A 73 8.12 -14.78 8.06
N PHE A 74 8.39 -13.96 7.07
CA PHE A 74 7.68 -13.99 5.80
C PHE A 74 8.61 -13.71 4.62
N THR A 75 8.20 -14.21 3.47
CA THR A 75 8.68 -13.75 2.16
C THR A 75 7.48 -13.28 1.35
N GLY A 76 7.67 -12.26 0.54
CA GLY A 76 6.62 -11.70 -0.29
C GLY A 76 7.15 -11.22 -1.64
N GLU A 77 6.24 -11.18 -2.60
CA GLU A 77 6.46 -10.61 -3.92
C GLU A 77 5.30 -9.69 -4.23
N GLN A 78 5.59 -8.51 -4.77
CA GLN A 78 4.58 -7.62 -5.35
C GLN A 78 4.96 -7.23 -6.77
N VAL A 79 3.92 -7.01 -7.56
CA VAL A 79 3.99 -6.24 -8.79
C VAL A 79 3.05 -5.05 -8.63
N ASN A 80 3.58 -3.87 -8.93
CA ASN A 80 2.84 -2.64 -8.92
C ASN A 80 2.82 -2.06 -10.34
N THR A 81 1.69 -1.49 -10.73
CA THR A 81 1.56 -0.62 -11.92
C THR A 81 1.37 0.81 -11.44
N CYS A 82 1.92 1.75 -12.19
CA CYS A 82 1.95 3.17 -11.86
C CYS A 82 1.06 3.98 -12.79
N GLY A 83 0.91 5.27 -12.50
CA GLY A 83 0.06 6.18 -13.27
C GLY A 83 -1.30 6.45 -12.63
N PRO A 84 -2.29 6.96 -13.39
CA PRO A 84 -3.57 7.43 -12.86
C PRO A 84 -4.42 6.34 -12.20
N GLN A 85 -4.23 5.09 -12.60
CA GLN A 85 -4.96 3.94 -12.07
C GLN A 85 -3.97 2.88 -11.56
N PRO A 86 -3.30 3.13 -10.43
CA PRO A 86 -2.30 2.22 -9.92
C PRO A 86 -2.93 0.92 -9.43
N SER A 87 -2.21 -0.17 -9.59
CA SER A 87 -2.57 -1.46 -9.00
C SER A 87 -1.39 -2.08 -8.27
N ARG A 88 -1.69 -2.90 -7.27
CA ARG A 88 -0.72 -3.67 -6.49
C ARG A 88 -1.27 -5.06 -6.27
N VAL A 89 -0.53 -6.06 -6.74
CA VAL A 89 -0.81 -7.47 -6.49
C VAL A 89 0.34 -7.99 -5.65
N PHE A 90 0.07 -8.31 -4.39
CA PHE A 90 1.07 -8.79 -3.45
C PHE A 90 0.71 -10.17 -2.94
N ILE A 91 1.66 -11.09 -3.01
CA ILE A 91 1.56 -12.41 -2.42
C ILE A 91 2.62 -12.56 -1.33
N MET A 92 2.21 -13.12 -0.19
CA MET A 92 3.10 -13.40 0.92
C MET A 92 2.95 -14.85 1.38
N LYS A 93 4.08 -15.44 1.76
CA LYS A 93 4.19 -16.70 2.46
C LYS A 93 4.76 -16.42 3.85
N ALA A 94 4.06 -16.85 4.89
CA ALA A 94 4.49 -16.73 6.28
C ALA A 94 4.34 -18.07 7.00
N ARG A 95 4.83 -18.14 8.24
CA ARG A 95 4.57 -19.27 9.15
C ARG A 95 3.95 -18.77 10.45
N MET A 96 2.81 -19.34 10.82
CA MET A 96 2.11 -19.06 12.08
C MET A 96 2.07 -20.36 12.89
N PHE A 97 2.66 -20.37 14.09
CA PHE A 97 2.80 -21.58 14.93
C PHE A 97 3.35 -22.80 14.15
N GLY A 98 4.34 -22.57 13.27
CA GLY A 98 4.94 -23.60 12.42
C GLY A 98 4.18 -23.93 11.13
N LEU A 99 2.90 -23.56 11.05
CA LEU A 99 2.03 -23.86 9.90
C LEU A 99 2.17 -22.80 8.79
N PRO A 100 2.17 -23.20 7.50
CA PRO A 100 2.21 -22.26 6.38
C PRO A 100 0.98 -21.37 6.33
N VAL A 101 1.17 -20.07 6.09
CA VAL A 101 0.10 -19.11 5.83
C VAL A 101 0.39 -18.43 4.51
N ASP A 102 -0.57 -18.52 3.58
CA ASP A 102 -0.53 -17.78 2.32
C ASP A 102 -1.46 -16.58 2.38
N VAL A 103 -0.97 -15.45 1.91
CA VAL A 103 -1.71 -14.20 1.88
C VAL A 103 -1.67 -13.62 0.47
N LEU A 104 -2.82 -13.16 -0.02
CA LEU A 104 -2.95 -12.47 -1.29
C LEU A 104 -3.67 -11.15 -1.06
N HIS A 105 -2.96 -10.05 -1.30
CA HIS A 105 -3.51 -8.69 -1.33
C HIS A 105 -3.62 -8.24 -2.77
N VAL A 106 -4.77 -7.66 -3.10
CA VAL A 106 -5.01 -7.08 -4.41
C VAL A 106 -5.63 -5.71 -4.22
N PHE A 107 -4.95 -4.69 -4.72
CA PHE A 107 -5.45 -3.35 -4.91
C PHE A 107 -5.50 -3.07 -6.41
N ALA A 108 -6.69 -2.83 -6.96
CA ALA A 108 -6.86 -2.52 -8.38
C ALA A 108 -8.13 -1.70 -8.57
N GLY A 109 -8.03 -0.59 -9.29
CA GLY A 109 -9.13 0.35 -9.49
C GLY A 109 -9.73 0.80 -8.14
N PRO A 110 -11.06 0.79 -7.96
CA PRO A 110 -11.70 1.24 -6.73
C PRO A 110 -11.76 0.15 -5.65
N ALA A 111 -11.03 -0.97 -5.78
CA ALA A 111 -11.17 -2.13 -4.90
C ALA A 111 -9.85 -2.55 -4.23
N ALA A 112 -9.95 -2.97 -2.97
CA ALA A 112 -8.88 -3.62 -2.23
C ALA A 112 -9.43 -4.88 -1.56
N SER A 113 -8.64 -5.95 -1.60
CA SER A 113 -8.96 -7.21 -0.93
C SER A 113 -7.71 -7.83 -0.31
N MET A 114 -7.89 -8.48 0.84
CA MET A 114 -6.87 -9.26 1.55
C MET A 114 -7.48 -10.61 1.88
N ARG A 115 -6.88 -11.68 1.35
CA ARG A 115 -7.29 -13.05 1.65
C ARG A 115 -6.14 -13.83 2.23
N VAL A 116 -6.41 -14.57 3.30
CA VAL A 116 -5.43 -15.37 4.03
C VAL A 116 -5.92 -16.81 4.10
N ARG A 117 -5.04 -17.77 3.80
CA ARG A 117 -5.29 -19.20 3.93
C ARG A 117 -4.22 -19.86 4.78
N LEU A 118 -4.64 -20.69 5.72
CA LEU A 118 -3.77 -21.61 6.45
C LEU A 118 -3.55 -22.88 5.60
N CYS A 119 -2.30 -23.31 5.49
CA CYS A 119 -1.86 -24.45 4.69
C CYS A 119 -2.39 -24.42 3.24
N SER A 120 -2.57 -23.22 2.65
CA SER A 120 -3.19 -22.99 1.33
C SER A 120 -4.65 -23.46 1.18
N LEU A 121 -5.27 -24.00 2.22
CA LEU A 121 -6.53 -24.75 2.16
C LEU A 121 -7.65 -24.06 2.94
N VAL A 122 -7.39 -23.73 4.20
CA VAL A 122 -8.43 -23.24 5.13
C VAL A 122 -8.46 -21.71 5.10
N PRO A 123 -9.56 -21.07 4.65
CA PRO A 123 -9.66 -19.61 4.67
C PRO A 123 -9.68 -19.09 6.11
N MET A 124 -8.77 -18.19 6.43
CA MET A 124 -8.64 -17.54 7.74
C MET A 124 -9.20 -16.13 7.73
N VAL A 125 -8.93 -15.38 6.66
CA VAL A 125 -9.35 -13.98 6.51
C VAL A 125 -9.81 -13.76 5.07
N ASN A 126 -10.91 -13.04 4.93
CA ASN A 126 -11.37 -12.47 3.67
C ASN A 126 -11.87 -11.06 3.94
N ALA A 127 -10.98 -10.08 3.78
CA ALA A 127 -11.26 -8.68 4.07
C ALA A 127 -11.35 -7.88 2.76
N ALA A 128 -12.31 -6.98 2.71
CA ALA A 128 -12.48 -5.99 1.65
C ALA A 128 -13.20 -4.75 2.24
N GLY A 129 -13.19 -3.64 1.50
CA GLY A 129 -13.97 -2.46 1.86
C GLY A 129 -13.16 -1.18 2.06
N PRO A 130 -13.81 -0.08 2.47
CA PRO A 130 -13.23 1.27 2.49
C PRO A 130 -11.96 1.41 3.32
N ASP A 131 -11.88 0.77 4.48
CA ASP A 131 -10.72 0.87 5.37
C ASP A 131 -9.49 0.18 4.78
N LEU A 132 -9.67 -1.03 4.22
CA LEU A 132 -8.60 -1.73 3.53
C LEU A 132 -8.14 -0.95 2.29
N ARG A 133 -9.08 -0.35 1.55
CA ARG A 133 -8.72 0.52 0.42
C ARG A 133 -7.85 1.67 0.86
N ARG A 134 -8.22 2.38 1.94
CA ARG A 134 -7.44 3.48 2.48
C ARG A 134 -6.05 3.02 2.90
N ALA A 135 -5.95 1.89 3.60
CA ALA A 135 -4.67 1.32 4.01
C ALA A 135 -3.79 0.97 2.80
N GLU A 136 -4.34 0.28 1.79
CA GLU A 136 -3.60 -0.07 0.58
C GLU A 136 -3.22 1.17 -0.26
N THR A 137 -4.03 2.22 -0.30
CA THR A 137 -3.64 3.49 -0.93
C THR A 137 -2.39 4.07 -0.28
N VAL A 138 -2.29 4.04 1.06
CA VAL A 138 -1.08 4.48 1.78
C VAL A 138 0.10 3.57 1.46
N THR A 139 -0.09 2.25 1.41
CA THR A 139 0.97 1.30 1.03
C THR A 139 1.49 1.58 -0.39
N VAL A 140 0.59 1.75 -1.36
CA VAL A 140 0.97 2.06 -2.75
C VAL A 140 1.72 3.38 -2.82
N PHE A 141 1.24 4.43 -2.14
CA PHE A 141 1.94 5.71 -2.10
C PHE A 141 3.34 5.59 -1.48
N ASN A 142 3.48 4.87 -0.36
CA ASN A 142 4.78 4.58 0.25
C ASN A 142 5.71 3.82 -0.71
N ASP A 143 5.18 2.87 -1.47
CA ASP A 143 5.96 2.14 -2.47
C ASP A 143 6.48 3.10 -3.56
N LEU A 144 5.69 4.09 -3.99
CA LEU A 144 6.18 5.11 -4.93
C LEU A 144 7.32 5.92 -4.30
N CYS A 145 7.16 6.35 -3.05
CA CYS A 145 8.18 7.15 -2.37
C CYS A 145 9.52 6.42 -2.21
N VAL A 146 9.51 5.11 -1.96
CA VAL A 146 10.70 4.32 -1.59
C VAL A 146 11.26 3.52 -2.77
N LEU A 147 10.40 2.89 -3.57
CA LEU A 147 10.80 1.91 -4.59
C LEU A 147 10.79 2.50 -6.00
N ALA A 148 9.94 3.49 -6.27
CA ALA A 148 9.81 4.09 -7.60
C ALA A 148 9.55 5.61 -7.55
N PRO A 149 10.49 6.44 -7.05
CA PRO A 149 10.24 7.87 -6.86
C PRO A 149 9.81 8.59 -8.15
N ALA A 150 10.34 8.17 -9.30
CA ALA A 150 9.97 8.70 -10.63
C ALA A 150 8.45 8.62 -10.92
N ALA A 151 7.75 7.62 -10.38
CA ALA A 151 6.32 7.43 -10.60
C ALA A 151 5.45 8.45 -9.85
N LEU A 152 6.02 9.25 -8.94
CA LEU A 152 5.32 10.35 -8.26
C LEU A 152 4.87 11.44 -9.24
N VAL A 153 5.52 11.56 -10.40
CA VAL A 153 5.15 12.49 -11.48
C VAL A 153 3.74 12.22 -12.02
N ASP A 154 3.35 10.95 -12.12
CA ASP A 154 2.08 10.52 -12.70
C ASP A 154 1.11 9.97 -11.63
N ALA A 155 1.45 10.14 -10.35
CA ALA A 155 0.64 9.65 -9.26
C ALA A 155 -0.68 10.44 -9.21
N ALA A 156 -1.79 9.74 -9.05
CA ALA A 156 -3.11 10.33 -8.82
C ALA A 156 -3.23 10.90 -7.39
N VAL A 157 -2.39 11.88 -7.08
CA VAL A 157 -2.27 12.53 -5.76
C VAL A 157 -2.48 14.03 -5.96
N VAL A 158 -3.40 14.58 -5.17
CA VAL A 158 -3.53 16.03 -5.03
C VAL A 158 -2.61 16.46 -3.91
N TRP A 159 -1.79 17.46 -4.19
CA TRP A 159 -0.83 17.99 -3.24
C TRP A 159 -1.36 19.27 -2.63
N ASP A 160 -1.42 19.29 -1.30
CA ASP A 160 -1.63 20.51 -0.55
C ASP A 160 -0.27 20.98 -0.03
N ALA A 161 0.06 22.24 -0.30
CA ALA A 161 1.21 22.86 0.32
C ALA A 161 0.94 22.96 1.82
N VAL A 162 1.84 22.39 2.61
CA VAL A 162 1.94 22.68 4.03
C VAL A 162 3.19 23.54 4.13
N ASP A 163 3.04 24.78 4.61
CA ASP A 163 4.13 25.76 4.70
C ASP A 163 5.42 25.14 5.26
N ASP A 164 6.57 25.74 4.92
CA ASP A 164 7.94 25.26 5.24
C ASP A 164 8.24 25.06 6.73
N ASP A 165 7.25 25.28 7.60
CA ASP A 165 7.30 24.93 9.01
C ASP A 165 6.17 23.95 9.42
N THR A 166 6.51 22.67 9.40
CA THR A 166 5.96 21.63 10.29
C THR A 166 4.61 20.93 9.93
N ARG A 167 4.75 19.61 9.65
CA ARG A 167 3.77 18.48 9.71
C ARG A 167 2.68 18.37 8.63
N ALA A 168 2.76 17.31 7.84
CA ALA A 168 1.63 16.77 7.09
C ALA A 168 0.44 16.44 8.01
N ARG A 169 -0.70 17.10 7.79
CA ARG A 169 -1.98 16.76 8.42
C ARG A 169 -3.03 16.54 7.33
N ARG A 170 -3.64 15.35 7.35
CA ARG A 170 -4.96 15.12 6.78
C ARG A 170 -5.99 15.23 7.92
N PRO A 171 -7.15 15.85 7.74
CA PRO A 171 -8.23 15.75 8.73
C PRO A 171 -8.65 14.29 8.86
N LEU A 172 -8.29 13.64 9.97
CA LEU A 172 -9.03 12.47 10.43
C LEU A 172 -10.44 12.96 10.76
N HIS A 173 -11.46 12.31 10.21
CA HIS A 173 -12.81 12.42 10.77
C HIS A 173 -12.70 12.23 12.28
N ARG A 174 -13.05 13.28 13.03
CA ARG A 174 -13.19 13.20 14.48
C ARG A 174 -14.15 12.05 14.75
N ARG A 175 -13.65 10.98 15.37
CA ARG A 175 -14.49 9.99 16.00
C ARG A 175 -15.25 10.74 17.11
N PRO A 176 -16.59 10.71 17.16
CA PRO A 176 -17.30 11.31 18.28
C PRO A 176 -16.82 10.64 19.57
N ALA A 177 -16.48 11.45 20.56
CA ALA A 177 -16.06 10.96 21.86
C ALA A 177 -17.18 10.08 22.43
N ALA A 178 -16.85 8.86 22.82
CA ALA A 178 -17.75 8.05 23.61
C ALA A 178 -17.96 8.77 24.96
N PRO A 179 -19.21 8.90 25.45
CA PRO A 179 -19.46 9.50 26.74
C PRO A 179 -18.77 8.65 27.83
N HIS A 180 -18.04 9.35 28.70
CA HIS A 180 -17.43 8.76 29.89
C HIS A 180 -18.54 8.20 30.79
N PRO A 181 -18.42 6.98 31.34
CA PRO A 181 -19.39 6.48 32.30
C PRO A 181 -19.28 7.34 33.57
N GLY A 182 -20.28 8.20 33.77
CA GLY A 182 -20.42 9.02 34.95
C GLY A 182 -20.45 8.16 36.21
N ARG A 183 -19.71 8.60 37.23
CA ARG A 183 -19.85 8.14 38.60
C ARG A 183 -21.31 8.29 39.01
N GLY A 184 -21.99 7.18 39.30
CA GLY A 184 -23.31 7.19 39.90
C GLY A 184 -23.28 7.82 41.31
N PRO A 185 -24.32 8.55 41.73
CA PRO A 185 -24.40 9.05 43.08
C PRO A 185 -24.63 7.90 44.06
N MET A 186 -23.87 7.90 45.17
CA MET A 186 -24.16 7.06 46.32
C MET A 186 -25.52 7.45 46.90
N ALA A 187 -26.46 6.51 46.92
CA ALA A 187 -27.70 6.63 47.67
C ALA A 187 -27.37 6.59 49.18
N ARG A 188 -27.84 7.61 49.91
CA ARG A 188 -28.04 7.55 51.36
C ARG A 188 -29.50 7.19 51.60
N THR A 189 -29.74 6.05 52.24
CA THR A 189 -30.75 5.79 53.28
C THR A 189 -30.47 4.41 53.84
#